data_AF-A0A924QEQ3-F1
#
_entry.id   AF-A0A924QEQ3-F1
#
_cell.length_a   1.000
_cell.length_b   1.000
_cell.length_c   1.000
_cell.angle_alpha   90.00
_cell.angle_beta   90.00
_cell.angle_gamma   90.00
#
_symmetry.space_group_name_H-M   'P 1'
#
loop_
_entity.id
_entity.type
_entity.pdbx_description
1 polymer ?
#
loop_
_entity_poly.entity_id
_entity_poly.type
_entity_poly.pdbx_seq_one_letter_code
_entity_poly.pdbx_strand_id
1 'polypeptide(L)'
;MAFDELKRATADLHRRVEQVVNIESMCRSRPDYRRLLGGLLGYYEPLENQLSGFEWEAVGVDYSARLKSDWLRTDLAFLGVDHRQQNALPRCQHLPQPRSMAAALGAMYVLEGATLGGQVILRMIDKNLQLSAPGGAGFHAGYGPHNGSMWLSFKAAATLQLDSSARIDEAVHTARETFLTYEAWLHSATQALPAELSAHPASHPAMHQEPHQEPHQEPHHQSPRA
;
A
#
# COMPACT_ATOMS: atom_id res chain seq x y z
N MET A 1 6.64 -16.18 -22.58
CA MET A 1 5.28 -16.50 -23.07
C MET A 1 4.19 -16.10 -22.08
N ALA A 2 4.01 -16.76 -20.92
CA ALA A 2 2.89 -16.43 -19.99
C ALA A 2 2.84 -14.95 -19.54
N PHE A 3 3.95 -14.40 -19.04
CA PHE A 3 4.00 -13.00 -18.59
C PHE A 3 3.99 -11.98 -19.74
N ASP A 4 4.44 -12.37 -20.92
CA ASP A 4 4.36 -11.50 -22.11
C ASP A 4 2.90 -11.38 -22.54
N GLU A 5 2.15 -12.48 -22.48
CA GLU A 5 0.72 -12.52 -22.75
C GLU A 5 -0.08 -11.73 -21.71
N LEU A 6 0.18 -11.93 -20.42
CA LEU A 6 -0.41 -11.09 -19.34
C LEU A 6 -0.18 -9.61 -19.60
N LYS A 7 1.08 -9.21 -19.84
CA LYS A 7 1.42 -7.81 -20.12
C LYS A 7 0.72 -7.27 -21.36
N ARG A 8 0.67 -8.04 -22.44
CA ARG A 8 0.02 -7.66 -23.70
C ARG A 8 -1.50 -7.50 -23.50
N ALA A 9 -2.14 -8.47 -22.85
CA ALA A 9 -3.59 -8.54 -22.69
C ALA A 9 -4.15 -7.53 -21.66
N THR A 10 -3.31 -6.99 -20.77
CA THR A 10 -3.71 -5.99 -19.76
C THR A 10 -3.17 -4.58 -20.01
N ALA A 11 -2.35 -4.36 -21.05
CA ALA A 11 -1.70 -3.07 -21.29
C ALA A 11 -2.67 -1.87 -21.34
N ASP A 12 -3.82 -2.02 -22.02
CA ASP A 12 -4.84 -0.96 -22.08
C ASP A 12 -5.50 -0.71 -20.72
N LEU A 13 -5.76 -1.77 -19.96
CA LEU A 13 -6.40 -1.68 -18.65
C LEU A 13 -5.48 -1.05 -17.61
N HIS A 14 -4.18 -1.35 -17.66
CA HIS A 14 -3.17 -0.69 -16.85
C HIS A 14 -3.18 0.83 -17.08
N ARG A 15 -3.15 1.28 -18.35
CA ARG A 15 -3.21 2.71 -18.69
C ARG A 15 -4.48 3.38 -18.19
N ARG A 16 -5.63 2.70 -18.26
CA ARG A 16 -6.90 3.22 -17.75
C ARG A 16 -6.88 3.40 -16.24
N VAL A 17 -6.34 2.44 -15.49
CA VAL A 17 -6.17 2.58 -14.04
C VAL A 17 -5.23 3.73 -13.70
N GLU A 18 -4.12 3.92 -14.41
CA GLU A 18 -3.22 5.08 -14.20
C GLU A 18 -3.97 6.41 -14.37
N GLN A 19 -4.85 6.51 -15.36
CA GLN A 19 -5.68 7.69 -15.60
C GLN A 19 -6.73 7.92 -14.51
N VAL A 20 -7.37 6.86 -14.00
CA VAL A 20 -8.35 6.96 -12.91
C VAL A 20 -7.69 7.34 -11.59
N VAL A 21 -6.54 6.74 -11.28
CA VAL A 21 -5.77 7.07 -10.08
C VAL A 21 -5.33 8.54 -10.13
N ASN A 22 -4.88 9.01 -11.31
CA ASN A 22 -4.39 10.37 -11.52
C ASN A 22 -3.51 10.85 -10.36
N ILE A 23 -2.39 10.15 -10.15
CA ILE A 23 -1.47 10.38 -9.01
C ILE A 23 -1.10 11.87 -8.88
N GLU A 24 -0.90 12.57 -9.99
CA GLU A 24 -0.58 14.00 -9.98
C GLU A 24 -1.67 14.82 -9.29
N SER A 25 -2.94 14.59 -9.63
CA SER A 25 -4.06 15.25 -8.98
C SER A 25 -4.19 14.85 -7.52
N MET A 26 -4.03 13.56 -7.22
CA MET A 26 -4.21 13.03 -5.86
C MET A 26 -3.08 13.41 -4.90
N CYS A 27 -1.89 13.75 -5.42
CA CYS A 27 -0.76 14.21 -4.62
C CYS A 27 -0.69 15.74 -4.50
N ARG A 28 -1.76 16.49 -4.81
CA ARG A 28 -1.80 17.95 -4.65
C ARG A 28 -1.97 18.38 -3.19
N SER A 29 -2.61 17.55 -2.38
CA SER A 29 -2.88 17.84 -0.98
C SER A 29 -2.89 16.55 -0.16
N ARG A 30 -2.58 16.66 1.15
CA ARG A 30 -2.67 15.51 2.06
C ARG A 30 -4.10 14.95 2.17
N PRO A 31 -5.16 15.78 2.20
CA PRO A 31 -6.55 15.29 2.11
C PRO A 31 -6.81 14.39 0.90
N ASP A 32 -6.43 14.81 -0.30
CA ASP A 32 -6.64 14.03 -1.53
C ASP A 32 -5.84 12.73 -1.51
N TYR A 33 -4.61 12.79 -1.01
CA TYR A 33 -3.76 11.64 -0.88
C TYR A 33 -4.31 10.61 0.13
N ARG A 34 -4.86 11.04 1.28
CA ARG A 34 -5.56 10.14 2.22
C ARG A 34 -6.78 9.48 1.57
N ARG A 35 -7.54 10.22 0.77
CA ARG A 35 -8.68 9.69 0.01
C ARG A 35 -8.22 8.63 -0.98
N LEU A 36 -7.11 8.85 -1.69
CA LEU A 36 -6.49 7.84 -2.54
C LEU A 36 -6.08 6.60 -1.73
N LEU A 37 -5.29 6.75 -0.67
CA LEU A 37 -4.84 5.63 0.16
C LEU A 37 -6.02 4.85 0.77
N GLY A 38 -7.09 5.55 1.17
CA GLY A 38 -8.31 4.91 1.67
C GLY A 38 -9.03 4.10 0.59
N GLY A 39 -9.10 4.62 -0.65
CA GLY A 39 -9.60 3.88 -1.80
C GLY A 39 -8.74 2.66 -2.13
N LEU A 40 -7.41 2.80 -2.08
CA LEU A 40 -6.47 1.69 -2.27
C LEU A 40 -6.66 0.63 -1.19
N LEU A 41 -6.71 1.01 0.08
CA LEU A 41 -6.96 0.08 1.19
C LEU A 41 -8.30 -0.64 1.01
N GLY A 42 -9.32 0.10 0.58
CA GLY A 42 -10.64 -0.43 0.29
C GLY A 42 -10.68 -1.53 -0.78
N TYR A 43 -9.69 -1.57 -1.67
CA TYR A 43 -9.57 -2.59 -2.71
C TYR A 43 -8.60 -3.71 -2.35
N TYR A 44 -7.39 -3.35 -1.88
CA TYR A 44 -6.33 -4.31 -1.57
C TYR A 44 -6.73 -5.26 -0.45
N GLU A 45 -7.28 -4.74 0.65
CA GLU A 45 -7.59 -5.58 1.82
C GLU A 45 -8.58 -6.71 1.55
N PRO A 46 -9.77 -6.47 0.95
CA PRO A 46 -10.69 -7.57 0.70
C PRO A 46 -10.17 -8.53 -0.39
N LEU A 47 -9.40 -8.05 -1.38
CA LEU A 47 -8.79 -8.93 -2.38
C LEU A 47 -7.68 -9.80 -1.78
N GLU A 48 -6.83 -9.23 -0.93
CA GLU A 48 -5.79 -9.97 -0.20
C GLU A 48 -6.42 -11.02 0.71
N ASN A 49 -7.48 -10.67 1.45
CA ASN A 49 -8.22 -11.64 2.26
C ASN A 49 -8.79 -12.78 1.41
N GLN A 50 -9.32 -12.49 0.22
CA GLN A 50 -9.83 -13.52 -0.68
C GLN A 50 -8.72 -14.43 -1.22
N LEU A 51 -7.58 -13.85 -1.57
CA LEU A 51 -6.41 -14.58 -2.08
C LEU A 51 -5.72 -15.42 -0.99
N SER A 52 -5.87 -15.07 0.30
CA SER A 52 -5.30 -15.86 1.41
C SER A 52 -5.79 -17.31 1.48
N GLY A 53 -6.92 -17.64 0.84
CA GLY A 53 -7.47 -19.00 0.82
C GLY A 53 -6.81 -19.96 -0.17
N PHE A 54 -5.74 -19.55 -0.86
CA PHE A 54 -5.00 -20.38 -1.81
C PHE A 54 -3.69 -20.90 -1.19
N GLU A 55 -3.26 -22.09 -1.62
CA GLU A 55 -2.02 -22.75 -1.16
C GLU A 55 -0.77 -22.14 -1.83
N TRP A 56 -0.39 -20.93 -1.41
CA TRP A 56 0.71 -20.17 -2.03
C TRP A 56 2.08 -20.80 -1.80
N GLU A 57 2.31 -21.36 -0.62
CA GLU A 57 3.56 -22.03 -0.27
C GLU A 57 3.79 -23.26 -1.15
N ALA A 58 2.71 -23.98 -1.51
CA ALA A 58 2.77 -25.14 -2.40
C ALA A 58 3.24 -24.77 -3.82
N VAL A 59 3.08 -23.50 -4.22
CA VAL A 59 3.57 -22.99 -5.50
C VAL A 59 4.84 -22.15 -5.38
N GLY A 60 5.47 -22.12 -4.20
CA GLY A 60 6.73 -21.41 -3.97
C GLY A 60 6.59 -19.89 -3.86
N VAL A 61 5.39 -19.40 -3.51
CA VAL A 61 5.14 -17.98 -3.25
C VAL A 61 4.97 -17.77 -1.75
N ASP A 62 5.86 -16.99 -1.13
CA ASP A 62 5.61 -16.44 0.20
C ASP A 62 4.55 -15.36 0.08
N TYR A 63 3.31 -15.69 0.41
CA TYR A 63 2.18 -14.77 0.29
C TYR A 63 2.17 -13.72 1.40
N SER A 64 2.58 -14.10 2.60
CA SER A 64 2.62 -13.24 3.77
C SER A 64 3.54 -12.03 3.57
N ALA A 65 4.69 -12.24 2.94
CA ALA A 65 5.65 -11.19 2.61
C ALA A 65 5.16 -10.25 1.49
N ARG A 66 4.00 -10.53 0.88
CA ARG A 66 3.45 -9.80 -0.27
C ARG A 66 2.13 -9.10 0.05
N LEU A 67 1.72 -9.00 1.30
CA LEU A 67 0.59 -8.18 1.70
C LEU A 67 0.95 -6.69 1.66
N LYS A 68 0.10 -5.87 1.04
CA LYS A 68 0.28 -4.42 0.92
C LYS A 68 -0.69 -3.63 1.78
N SER A 69 -1.78 -4.25 2.24
CA SER A 69 -2.78 -3.57 3.08
C SER A 69 -2.18 -2.98 4.35
N ASP A 70 -1.18 -3.64 4.94
CA ASP A 70 -0.50 -3.14 6.13
C ASP A 70 0.32 -1.86 5.84
N TRP A 71 0.90 -1.74 4.65
CA TRP A 71 1.59 -0.51 4.23
C TRP A 71 0.58 0.64 4.08
N LEU A 72 -0.59 0.37 3.50
CA LEU A 72 -1.65 1.35 3.36
C LEU A 72 -2.19 1.81 4.73
N ARG A 73 -2.39 0.89 5.67
CA ARG A 73 -2.80 1.20 7.05
C ARG A 73 -1.75 2.04 7.78
N THR A 74 -0.48 1.71 7.60
CA THR A 74 0.64 2.45 8.19
C THR A 74 0.72 3.87 7.63
N ASP A 75 0.60 4.03 6.30
CA ASP A 75 0.63 5.33 5.66
C ASP A 75 -0.58 6.20 6.05
N LEU A 76 -1.78 5.60 6.16
CA LEU A 76 -2.98 6.27 6.65
C LEU A 76 -2.85 6.72 8.11
N ALA A 77 -2.27 5.88 8.97
CA ALA A 77 -2.00 6.24 10.37
C ALA A 77 -1.01 7.41 10.47
N PHE A 78 0.04 7.40 9.65
CA PHE A 78 1.00 8.52 9.57
C PHE A 78 0.31 9.84 9.18
N LEU A 79 -0.73 9.77 8.35
CA LEU A 79 -1.54 10.91 7.92
C LEU A 79 -2.68 11.27 8.88
N GLY A 80 -2.69 10.71 10.09
CA GLY A 80 -3.64 11.02 11.14
C GLY A 80 -5.02 10.38 10.95
N VAL A 81 -5.12 9.31 10.15
CA VAL A 81 -6.34 8.50 10.04
C VAL A 81 -6.22 7.34 11.02
N ASP A 82 -6.94 7.41 12.13
CA ASP A 82 -6.86 6.42 13.19
C ASP A 82 -7.48 5.07 12.81
N HIS A 83 -7.28 4.06 13.66
CA HIS A 83 -7.74 2.69 13.40
C HIS A 83 -9.27 2.57 13.25
N ARG A 84 -10.05 3.39 13.96
CA ARG A 84 -11.52 3.38 13.84
C ARG A 84 -11.94 3.99 12.50
N GLN A 85 -11.33 5.09 12.10
CA GLN A 85 -11.55 5.73 10.80
C GLN A 85 -11.17 4.79 9.66
N GLN A 86 -10.02 4.12 9.73
CA GLN A 86 -9.58 3.14 8.72
C GLN A 86 -10.56 1.98 8.55
N ASN A 87 -11.12 1.49 9.66
CA ASN A 87 -12.09 0.39 9.64
C ASN A 87 -13.49 0.84 9.17
N ALA A 88 -13.80 2.13 9.24
CA ALA A 88 -15.04 2.71 8.71
C ALA A 88 -14.96 3.03 7.20
N LEU A 89 -13.76 3.02 6.60
CA LEU A 89 -13.61 3.22 5.15
C LEU A 89 -14.35 2.10 4.39
N PRO A 90 -15.02 2.42 3.27
CA PRO A 90 -15.74 1.42 2.50
C PRO A 90 -14.77 0.42 1.87
N ARG A 91 -15.19 -0.85 1.80
CA ARG A 91 -14.46 -1.92 1.12
C ARG A 91 -15.15 -2.31 -0.17
N CYS A 92 -14.38 -2.57 -1.21
CA CYS A 92 -14.90 -3.03 -2.50
C CYS A 92 -15.63 -4.36 -2.31
N GLN A 93 -16.89 -4.42 -2.74
CA GLN A 93 -17.72 -5.63 -2.70
C GLN A 93 -17.68 -6.42 -4.02
N HIS A 94 -17.22 -5.77 -5.11
CA HIS A 94 -17.18 -6.34 -6.45
C HIS A 94 -15.73 -6.61 -6.84
N LEU A 95 -15.22 -7.76 -6.41
CA LEU A 95 -13.86 -8.22 -6.65
C LEU A 95 -13.83 -9.33 -7.73
N PRO A 96 -12.68 -9.56 -8.38
CA PRO A 96 -12.50 -10.78 -9.17
C PRO A 96 -12.70 -12.01 -8.28
N GLN A 97 -13.20 -13.11 -8.86
CA GLN A 97 -13.47 -14.35 -8.12
C GLN A 97 -12.59 -15.50 -8.63
N PRO A 98 -11.27 -15.49 -8.40
CA PRO A 98 -10.43 -16.64 -8.72
C PRO A 98 -10.95 -17.91 -8.05
N ARG A 99 -11.04 -18.99 -8.83
CA ARG A 99 -11.44 -20.34 -8.38
C ARG A 99 -10.36 -21.39 -8.59
N SER A 100 -9.21 -20.97 -9.12
CA SER A 100 -8.06 -21.82 -9.41
C SER A 100 -6.78 -21.06 -9.05
N MET A 101 -5.70 -21.81 -8.85
CA MET A 101 -4.38 -21.20 -8.61
C MET A 101 -3.93 -20.34 -9.81
N ALA A 102 -4.25 -20.73 -11.04
CA ALA A 102 -3.92 -19.93 -12.23
C ALA A 102 -4.65 -18.57 -12.21
N ALA A 103 -5.95 -18.58 -11.88
CA ALA A 103 -6.73 -17.36 -11.70
C ALA A 103 -6.17 -16.48 -10.56
N ALA A 104 -5.83 -17.08 -9.42
CA ALA A 104 -5.24 -16.37 -8.27
C ALA A 104 -3.90 -15.71 -8.64
N LEU A 105 -3.04 -16.41 -9.39
CA LEU A 105 -1.80 -15.86 -9.93
C LEU A 105 -2.05 -14.69 -10.89
N GLY A 106 -3.15 -14.72 -11.65
CA GLY A 106 -3.61 -13.61 -12.47
C GLY A 106 -3.92 -12.34 -11.67
N ALA A 107 -4.65 -12.47 -10.56
CA ALA A 107 -4.89 -11.34 -9.65
C ALA A 107 -3.60 -10.86 -8.98
N MET A 108 -2.78 -11.79 -8.49
CA MET A 108 -1.50 -11.49 -7.83
C MET A 108 -0.51 -10.79 -8.78
N TYR A 109 -0.52 -11.13 -10.07
CA TYR A 109 0.26 -10.43 -11.10
C TYR A 109 -0.04 -8.93 -11.13
N VAL A 110 -1.31 -8.52 -10.96
CA VAL A 110 -1.71 -7.11 -10.94
C VAL A 110 -1.16 -6.41 -9.68
N LEU A 111 -1.31 -7.05 -8.51
CA LEU A 111 -0.85 -6.47 -7.24
C LEU A 111 0.67 -6.36 -7.15
N GLU A 112 1.39 -7.38 -7.61
CA GLU A 112 2.85 -7.39 -7.63
C GLU A 112 3.41 -6.42 -8.68
N GLY A 113 2.77 -6.34 -9.85
CA GLY A 113 3.16 -5.42 -10.91
C GLY A 113 3.10 -3.95 -10.48
N ALA A 114 2.14 -3.59 -9.63
CA ALA A 114 1.97 -2.23 -9.12
C ALA A 114 3.17 -1.73 -8.28
N THR A 115 4.02 -2.62 -7.75
CA THR A 115 5.19 -2.25 -6.93
C THR A 115 6.39 -1.75 -7.75
N LEU A 116 6.42 -2.00 -9.06
CA LEU A 116 7.59 -1.72 -9.91
C LEU A 116 7.72 -0.25 -10.34
N GLY A 117 6.62 0.50 -10.36
CA GLY A 117 6.56 1.88 -10.87
C GLY A 117 6.74 2.98 -9.81
N GLY A 118 6.98 2.61 -8.56
CA GLY A 118 6.86 3.53 -7.42
C GLY A 118 7.81 4.74 -7.40
N GLN A 119 8.97 4.64 -8.03
CA GLN A 119 10.03 5.66 -7.90
C GLN A 119 9.63 7.05 -8.42
N VAL A 120 8.86 7.11 -9.51
CA VAL A 120 8.37 8.40 -10.03
C VAL A 120 7.32 8.99 -9.09
N ILE A 121 6.42 8.15 -8.59
CA ILE A 121 5.35 8.53 -7.67
C ILE A 121 5.93 9.06 -6.35
N LEU A 122 6.94 8.37 -5.79
CA LEU A 122 7.61 8.79 -4.56
C LEU A 122 8.21 10.19 -4.66
N ARG A 123 8.84 10.53 -5.79
CA ARG A 123 9.39 11.89 -6.00
C ARG A 123 8.30 12.96 -6.03
N MET A 124 7.13 12.64 -6.61
CA MET A 124 5.99 13.55 -6.63
C MET A 124 5.39 13.73 -5.23
N ILE A 125 5.25 12.63 -4.49
CA ILE A 125 4.78 12.64 -3.10
C ILE A 125 5.71 13.47 -2.22
N ASP A 126 7.02 13.25 -2.30
CA ASP A 126 8.01 14.02 -1.54
C ASP A 126 7.93 15.52 -1.87
N LYS A 127 7.97 15.84 -3.17
CA LYS A 127 7.93 17.24 -3.64
C LYS A 127 6.66 17.99 -3.20
N ASN A 128 5.49 17.34 -3.28
CA ASN A 128 4.22 18.03 -3.08
C ASN A 128 3.68 17.92 -1.65
N LEU A 129 3.99 16.83 -0.94
CA LEU A 129 3.40 16.50 0.37
C LEU A 129 4.43 16.42 1.51
N GLN A 130 5.73 16.42 1.17
CA GLN A 130 6.85 16.24 2.10
C GLN A 130 6.73 14.92 2.89
N LEU A 131 6.48 13.83 2.17
CA LEU A 131 6.33 12.47 2.70
C LEU A 131 7.33 11.53 2.03
N SER A 132 7.82 10.54 2.76
CA SER A 132 8.78 9.55 2.28
C SER A 132 8.62 8.23 3.02
N ALA A 133 9.06 7.12 2.44
CA ALA A 133 9.03 5.84 3.15
C ALA A 133 10.05 5.84 4.32
N PRO A 134 9.74 5.21 5.46
CA PRO A 134 8.53 4.42 5.74
C PRO A 134 7.31 5.25 6.19
N GLY A 135 7.40 6.59 6.31
CA GLY A 135 6.35 7.46 6.83
C GLY A 135 5.44 8.09 5.77
N GLY A 136 4.26 7.49 5.53
CA GLY A 136 3.22 8.08 4.68
C GLY A 136 3.40 7.83 3.18
N ALA A 137 4.42 7.07 2.77
CA ALA A 137 4.62 6.68 1.37
C ALA A 137 5.16 5.24 1.23
N GLY A 138 5.01 4.40 2.27
CA GLY A 138 5.46 3.01 2.30
C GLY A 138 4.82 2.16 1.19
N PHE A 139 3.52 2.33 0.94
CA PHE A 139 2.82 1.59 -0.12
C PHE A 139 3.45 1.80 -1.49
N HIS A 140 3.79 3.05 -1.83
CA HIS A 140 4.42 3.39 -3.11
C HIS A 140 5.92 3.03 -3.15
N ALA A 141 6.59 2.89 -2.00
CA ALA A 141 7.93 2.32 -1.95
C ALA A 141 7.94 0.80 -2.20
N GLY A 142 6.84 0.12 -1.89
CA GLY A 142 6.72 -1.32 -2.02
C GLY A 142 7.74 -2.04 -1.16
N TYR A 143 8.49 -2.95 -1.76
CA TYR A 143 9.61 -3.66 -1.14
C TYR A 143 10.92 -2.86 -1.12
N GLY A 144 10.88 -1.57 -1.46
CA GLY A 144 12.05 -0.69 -1.53
C GLY A 144 13.09 -1.21 -2.53
N PRO A 145 14.36 -1.40 -2.13
CA PRO A 145 15.41 -1.95 -2.99
C PRO A 145 15.10 -3.36 -3.54
N HIS A 146 14.19 -4.09 -2.88
CA HIS A 146 13.87 -5.48 -3.23
C HIS A 146 12.72 -5.62 -4.25
N ASN A 147 12.16 -4.52 -4.77
CA ASN A 147 11.05 -4.59 -5.74
C ASN A 147 11.37 -5.49 -6.94
N GLY A 148 12.58 -5.35 -7.51
CA GLY A 148 13.02 -6.19 -8.62
C GLY A 148 13.15 -7.68 -8.24
N SER A 149 13.77 -8.00 -7.11
CA SER A 149 13.95 -9.39 -6.67
C SER A 149 12.63 -10.05 -6.29
N MET A 150 11.71 -9.33 -5.64
CA MET A 150 10.38 -9.84 -5.28
C MET A 150 9.52 -10.12 -6.51
N TRP A 151 9.61 -9.26 -7.53
CA TRP A 151 8.95 -9.51 -8.81
C TRP A 151 9.53 -10.71 -9.55
N LEU A 152 10.85 -10.84 -9.60
CA LEU A 152 11.51 -11.96 -10.26
C LEU A 152 11.20 -13.29 -9.57
N SER A 153 11.18 -13.33 -8.24
CA SER A 153 10.82 -14.55 -7.48
C SER A 153 9.36 -14.95 -7.72
N PHE A 154 8.43 -13.99 -7.71
CA PHE A 154 7.03 -14.24 -8.07
C PHE A 154 6.90 -14.77 -9.50
N LYS A 155 7.56 -14.11 -10.45
CA LYS A 155 7.52 -14.47 -11.87
C LYS A 155 8.03 -15.89 -12.11
N ALA A 156 9.10 -16.28 -11.41
CA ALA A 156 9.64 -17.64 -11.49
C ALA A 156 8.62 -18.68 -11.00
N ALA A 157 8.07 -18.48 -9.79
CA ALA A 157 7.06 -19.37 -9.21
C ALA A 157 5.80 -19.48 -10.10
N ALA A 158 5.26 -18.33 -10.52
CA ALA A 158 4.07 -18.27 -11.38
C ALA A 158 4.30 -18.94 -12.74
N THR A 159 5.49 -18.82 -13.33
CA THR A 159 5.79 -19.45 -14.63
C THR A 159 5.72 -20.98 -14.56
N LEU A 160 6.13 -21.59 -13.44
CA LEU A 160 6.00 -23.03 -13.23
C LEU A 160 4.54 -23.48 -13.17
N GLN A 161 3.65 -22.59 -12.72
CA GLN A 161 2.22 -22.87 -12.61
C GLN A 161 1.43 -22.50 -13.85
N LEU A 162 1.96 -21.69 -14.76
CA LEU A 162 1.30 -21.26 -15.99
C LEU A 162 1.91 -21.98 -17.19
N ASP A 163 1.83 -23.32 -17.14
CA ASP A 163 2.52 -24.27 -18.03
C ASP A 163 1.70 -24.69 -19.27
N SER A 164 0.47 -24.22 -19.38
CA SER A 164 -0.46 -24.55 -20.47
C SER A 164 -1.26 -23.32 -20.90
N SER A 165 -1.74 -23.33 -22.15
CA SER A 165 -2.54 -22.22 -22.69
C SER A 165 -3.79 -21.96 -21.85
N ALA A 166 -4.52 -23.01 -21.46
CA ALA A 166 -5.72 -22.88 -20.63
C ALA A 166 -5.45 -22.15 -19.30
N ARG A 167 -4.34 -22.48 -18.63
CA ARG A 167 -3.96 -21.83 -17.36
C ARG A 167 -3.49 -20.39 -17.57
N ILE A 168 -2.78 -20.12 -18.67
CA ILE A 168 -2.43 -18.75 -19.06
C ILE A 168 -3.69 -17.93 -19.33
N ASP A 169 -4.66 -18.49 -20.06
CA ASP A 169 -5.93 -17.81 -20.38
C ASP A 169 -6.75 -17.53 -19.11
N GLU A 170 -6.80 -18.45 -18.16
CA GLU A 170 -7.42 -18.23 -16.83
C GLU A 170 -6.73 -17.07 -16.08
N ALA A 171 -5.39 -17.07 -16.02
CA ALA A 171 -4.64 -16.00 -15.36
C ALA A 171 -4.86 -14.64 -16.04
N VAL A 172 -4.89 -14.61 -17.37
CA VAL A 172 -5.17 -13.41 -18.16
C VAL A 172 -6.58 -12.90 -17.91
N HIS A 173 -7.57 -13.80 -17.89
CA HIS A 173 -8.96 -13.46 -17.61
C HIS A 173 -9.07 -12.77 -16.24
N THR A 174 -8.56 -13.41 -15.18
CA THR A 174 -8.65 -12.85 -13.82
C THR A 174 -7.79 -11.59 -13.66
N ALA A 175 -6.64 -11.48 -14.31
CA ALA A 175 -5.86 -10.24 -14.31
C ALA A 175 -6.67 -9.08 -14.93
N ARG A 176 -7.38 -9.32 -16.03
CA ARG A 176 -8.26 -8.32 -16.66
C ARG A 176 -9.42 -7.95 -15.76
N GLU A 177 -10.10 -8.93 -15.16
CA GLU A 177 -11.17 -8.68 -14.18
C GLU A 177 -10.67 -7.87 -12.98
N THR A 178 -9.46 -8.16 -12.50
CA THR A 178 -8.82 -7.42 -11.41
C THR A 178 -8.62 -5.95 -11.80
N PHE A 179 -8.12 -5.66 -13.01
CA PHE A 179 -8.01 -4.26 -13.44
C PHE A 179 -9.37 -3.58 -13.61
N LEU A 180 -10.37 -4.27 -14.20
CA LEU A 180 -11.69 -3.68 -14.45
C LEU A 180 -12.43 -3.33 -13.15
N THR A 181 -12.42 -4.25 -12.19
CA THR A 181 -13.03 -4.03 -10.87
C THR A 181 -12.27 -2.98 -10.07
N TYR A 182 -10.93 -2.96 -10.18
CA TYR A 182 -10.10 -1.94 -9.54
C TYR A 182 -10.35 -0.54 -10.09
N GLU A 183 -10.43 -0.39 -11.42
CA GLU A 183 -10.77 0.86 -12.09
C GLU A 183 -12.14 1.37 -11.66
N ALA A 184 -13.17 0.52 -11.73
CA ALA A 184 -14.54 0.88 -11.35
C ALA A 184 -14.61 1.30 -9.87
N TRP A 185 -13.94 0.57 -8.99
CA TRP A 185 -13.86 0.90 -7.57
C TRP A 185 -13.20 2.25 -7.34
N LEU A 186 -11.99 2.47 -7.86
CA LEU A 186 -11.26 3.72 -7.63
C LEU A 186 -11.98 4.93 -8.21
N HIS A 187 -12.65 4.78 -9.34
CA HIS A 187 -13.49 5.84 -9.90
C HIS A 187 -14.60 6.27 -8.92
N SER A 188 -15.25 5.31 -8.26
CA SER A 188 -16.32 5.59 -7.28
C SER A 188 -15.78 6.08 -5.92
N ALA A 189 -14.75 5.42 -5.38
CA ALA A 189 -14.23 5.68 -4.04
C ALA A 189 -13.56 7.05 -3.92
N THR A 190 -12.84 7.48 -4.97
CA THR A 190 -12.19 8.80 -5.02
C THR A 190 -13.17 9.95 -5.18
N GLN A 191 -14.42 9.70 -5.57
CA GLN A 191 -15.48 10.71 -5.59
C GLN A 191 -16.29 10.74 -4.28
N ALA A 192 -16.48 9.58 -3.64
CA ALA A 192 -17.39 9.41 -2.49
C ALA A 192 -16.77 9.70 -1.12
N LEU A 193 -15.48 9.45 -0.91
CA LEU A 193 -14.84 9.60 0.40
C LEU A 193 -14.67 11.08 0.78
N PRO A 194 -15.19 11.63 1.89
CA PRO A 194 -15.02 13.06 2.21
C PRO A 194 -13.55 13.49 2.24
N ALA A 195 -13.21 14.69 1.71
CA ALA A 195 -11.85 15.24 1.80
C ALA A 195 -11.42 15.44 3.27
N GLU A 196 -12.39 15.73 4.13
CA GLU A 196 -12.25 15.84 5.57
C GLU A 196 -12.41 14.49 6.27
N LEU A 197 -11.47 13.56 6.05
CA LEU A 197 -11.13 12.64 7.14
C LEU A 197 -10.54 13.53 8.24
N SER A 198 -11.28 13.84 9.30
CA SER A 198 -10.79 14.78 10.31
C SER A 198 -9.54 14.19 10.98
N ALA A 199 -8.39 14.84 10.76
CA ALA A 199 -7.16 14.46 11.45
C ALA A 199 -7.34 14.86 12.92
N HIS A 200 -7.43 13.87 13.81
CA HIS A 200 -7.22 14.19 15.22
C HIS A 200 -5.75 14.58 15.37
N PRO A 201 -5.43 15.68 16.07
CA PRO A 201 -4.04 16.00 16.35
C PRO A 201 -3.44 14.83 17.11
N ALA A 202 -2.49 14.14 16.48
CA ALA A 202 -1.69 13.13 17.14
C ALA A 202 -1.06 13.79 18.37
N SER A 203 -1.44 13.33 19.56
CA SER A 203 -0.69 13.64 20.77
C SER A 203 0.72 13.09 20.55
N HIS A 204 1.65 13.98 20.21
CA HIS A 204 3.06 13.68 20.26
C HIS A 204 3.34 13.08 21.64
N PRO A 205 3.97 11.90 21.77
CA PRO A 205 4.62 11.57 23.01
C PRO A 205 5.77 12.56 23.14
N ALA A 206 5.55 13.60 23.96
CA ALA A 206 6.62 14.47 24.39
C ALA A 206 7.66 13.57 25.06
N MET A 207 8.80 13.37 24.39
CA MET A 207 10.01 12.95 25.06
C MET A 207 10.41 14.10 26.00
N HIS A 208 9.83 14.08 27.19
CA HIS A 208 10.35 14.85 28.31
C HIS A 208 11.70 14.26 28.67
N GLN A 209 12.76 14.85 28.13
CA GLN A 209 14.04 14.84 28.81
C GLN A 209 13.87 15.68 30.07
N GLU A 210 13.77 15.03 31.22
CA GLU A 210 13.90 15.67 32.53
C GLU A 210 15.27 16.39 32.59
N PRO A 211 15.33 17.66 32.99
CA PRO A 211 16.60 18.28 33.31
C PRO A 211 17.09 17.77 34.66
N HIS A 212 18.26 17.11 34.66
CA HIS A 212 19.05 16.86 35.85
C HIS A 212 19.23 18.17 36.64
N GLN A 213 18.59 18.27 37.80
CA GLN A 213 18.91 19.28 38.80
C GLN A 213 20.09 18.78 39.65
N GLU A 214 21.23 19.44 39.54
CA GLU A 214 22.31 19.38 40.52
C GLU A 214 21.85 20.01 41.85
N PRO A 215 22.18 19.44 43.02
CA PRO A 215 21.94 20.11 44.29
C PRO A 215 23.06 21.14 44.55
N HIS A 216 22.74 22.42 44.36
CA HIS A 216 23.48 23.53 44.95
C HIS A 216 23.31 23.49 46.49
N GLN A 217 24.40 23.22 47.21
CA GLN A 217 24.50 23.49 48.64
C GLN A 217 24.82 24.99 48.86
N GLU A 218 23.99 25.65 49.66
CA GLU A 218 24.13 27.05 50.08
C GLU A 218 25.28 27.29 51.06
N PRO A 219 25.77 28.54 51.19
CA PRO A 219 26.98 28.87 51.94
C PRO A 219 26.67 29.17 53.42
N HIS A 220 27.41 28.55 54.34
CA HIS A 220 27.48 29.00 55.73
C HIS A 220 28.66 29.94 55.93
N HIS A 221 28.37 31.23 56.00
CA HIS A 221 29.23 32.22 56.64
C HIS A 221 28.60 32.66 57.97
N GLN A 222 29.26 32.34 59.08
CA GLN A 222 29.25 33.14 60.30
C GLN A 222 30.58 32.91 61.05
N SER A 223 31.38 33.97 61.12
CA SER A 223 32.57 34.18 61.98
C SER A 223 32.10 34.81 63.32
N PRO A 224 32.95 35.19 64.32
CA PRO A 224 34.36 34.89 64.64
C PRO A 224 34.64 34.65 66.18
N ARG A 225 35.93 34.60 66.56
CA ARG A 225 36.60 34.69 67.90
C ARG A 225 37.03 33.33 68.48
N ALA A 226 38.23 33.13 69.01
CA ALA A 226 39.37 33.99 69.38
C ALA A 226 40.69 33.26 69.09
#